data_AF-A0A1Q2LFN0-F1
#
_entry.id   AF-A0A1Q2LFN0-F1
#
_cell.length_a   1.000
_cell.length_b   1.000
_cell.length_c   1.000
_cell.angle_alpha   90.00
_cell.angle_beta   90.00
_cell.angle_gamma   90.00
#
_symmetry.space_group_name_H-M   'P 1'
#
loop_
_entity.id
_entity.type
_entity.pdbx_description
1 polymer ?
#
loop_
_entity_poly.entity_id
_entity_poly.type
_entity_poly.pdbx_seq_one_letter_code
_entity_poly.pdbx_strand_id
1 'polypeptide(L)'
;MKYIVICFLGISFGLAFCLDETKAYAGKQMSAENEFSKEPTTYYVRWALMYCLGYVSNENKMYQMPKCKARKETKNPHHIDNMVQLFGNQAFKEIKAYIDKNLEYETFDKGRVNTCFEKIYYNNEIQEKFKAIVEKHRNEKK
;
A
#
# COMPACT_ATOMS: atom_id res chain seq x y z
N MET A 1 16.26 5.19 -58.03
CA MET A 1 15.38 5.67 -56.93
C MET A 1 15.88 5.04 -55.64
N LYS A 2 16.24 5.85 -54.64
CA LYS A 2 16.75 5.42 -53.33
C LYS A 2 15.57 5.03 -52.44
N TYR A 3 15.49 3.77 -52.03
CA TYR A 3 14.53 3.34 -51.00
C TYR A 3 15.10 3.67 -49.63
N ILE A 4 14.35 4.48 -48.90
CA ILE A 4 14.60 4.90 -47.53
C ILE A 4 14.40 3.69 -46.62
N VAL A 5 15.49 3.20 -46.03
CA VAL A 5 15.47 2.26 -44.91
C VAL A 5 15.22 3.07 -43.65
N ILE A 6 13.97 3.19 -43.23
CA ILE A 6 13.63 3.71 -41.90
C ILE A 6 12.53 2.81 -41.31
N CYS A 7 12.66 2.54 -40.01
CA CYS A 7 11.72 1.84 -39.12
C CYS A 7 11.96 0.34 -38.86
N PHE A 8 13.16 -0.04 -38.41
CA PHE A 8 13.31 -1.17 -37.47
C PHE A 8 13.91 -0.78 -36.11
N LEU A 9 14.40 0.45 -35.95
CA LEU A 9 14.98 0.92 -34.68
C LEU A 9 13.92 1.38 -33.67
N GLY A 10 12.73 1.82 -34.09
CA GLY A 10 11.72 2.36 -33.16
C GLY A 10 11.09 1.33 -32.21
N ILE A 11 11.01 0.06 -32.63
CA ILE A 11 10.33 -1.01 -31.88
C ILE A 11 11.25 -1.57 -30.78
N SER A 12 12.55 -1.70 -31.05
CA SER A 12 13.53 -2.23 -30.09
C SER A 12 13.77 -1.27 -28.92
N PHE A 13 13.83 0.05 -29.17
CA PHE A 13 14.00 1.04 -28.12
C PHE A 13 12.78 1.12 -27.18
N GLY A 14 11.55 1.10 -27.72
CA GLY A 14 10.34 1.11 -26.90
C GLY A 14 10.22 -0.07 -25.95
N LEU A 15 10.59 -1.28 -26.41
CA LEU A 15 10.61 -2.49 -25.58
C LEU A 15 11.68 -2.46 -24.48
N ALA A 16 12.87 -1.94 -24.79
CA ALA A 16 13.96 -1.79 -23.81
C ALA A 16 13.57 -0.83 -22.68
N PHE A 17 12.98 0.32 -22.99
CA PHE A 17 12.51 1.28 -21.97
C PHE A 17 11.42 0.69 -21.07
N CYS A 18 10.53 -0.13 -21.62
CA CYS A 18 9.49 -0.82 -20.84
C CYS A 18 10.09 -1.87 -19.89
N LEU A 19 11.13 -2.57 -20.30
CA LEU A 19 11.83 -3.56 -19.49
C LEU A 19 12.53 -2.91 -18.28
N ASP A 20 13.23 -1.79 -18.50
CA ASP A 20 13.93 -1.08 -17.44
C ASP A 20 12.98 -0.51 -16.38
N GLU A 21 11.87 0.11 -16.79
CA GLU A 21 10.85 0.60 -15.85
C GLU A 21 10.18 -0.55 -15.09
N THR A 22 9.96 -1.69 -15.74
CA THR A 22 9.42 -2.89 -15.10
C THR A 22 10.37 -3.41 -14.03
N LYS A 23 11.66 -3.49 -14.34
CA LYS A 23 12.70 -3.92 -13.39
C LYS A 23 12.80 -2.96 -12.21
N ALA A 24 12.74 -1.65 -12.48
CA ALA A 24 12.71 -0.63 -11.43
C ALA A 24 11.47 -0.76 -10.53
N TYR A 25 10.29 -1.01 -11.11
CA TYR A 25 9.06 -1.25 -10.35
C TYR A 25 9.16 -2.52 -9.49
N ALA A 26 9.65 -3.63 -10.04
CA ALA A 26 9.87 -4.86 -9.27
C ALA A 26 10.83 -4.63 -8.09
N GLY A 27 11.88 -3.82 -8.30
CA GLY A 27 12.78 -3.37 -7.23
C GLY A 27 12.05 -2.58 -6.14
N LYS A 28 11.17 -1.64 -6.50
CA LYS A 28 10.34 -0.88 -5.54
C LYS A 28 9.39 -1.81 -4.77
N GLN A 29 8.76 -2.77 -5.44
CA GLN A 29 7.88 -3.73 -4.79
C GLN A 29 8.63 -4.58 -3.76
N MET A 30 9.77 -5.15 -4.14
CA MET A 30 10.62 -5.92 -3.24
C MET A 30 11.11 -5.08 -2.06
N SER A 31 11.49 -3.82 -2.31
CA SER A 31 11.87 -2.89 -1.25
C SER A 31 10.73 -2.65 -0.26
N ALA A 32 9.51 -2.41 -0.74
CA ALA A 32 8.35 -2.20 0.11
C ALA A 32 7.98 -3.45 0.92
N GLU A 33 8.07 -4.64 0.32
CA GLU A 33 7.87 -5.92 1.02
C GLU A 33 8.91 -6.14 2.13
N ASN A 34 10.18 -5.82 1.86
CA ASN A 34 11.26 -5.90 2.85
C ASN A 34 11.10 -4.86 3.97
N GLU A 35 10.60 -3.66 3.66
CA GLU A 35 10.34 -2.62 4.66
C GLU A 35 9.16 -3.01 5.56
N PHE A 36 8.06 -3.44 4.94
CA PHE A 36 6.85 -3.85 5.62
C PHE A 36 7.07 -5.08 6.52
N SER A 37 7.82 -6.07 6.05
CA SER A 37 8.05 -7.32 6.80
C SER A 37 8.84 -7.14 8.11
N LYS A 38 9.62 -6.07 8.24
CA LYS A 38 10.36 -5.74 9.48
C LYS A 38 9.43 -5.29 10.59
N GLU A 39 8.47 -4.41 10.28
CA GLU A 39 7.57 -3.81 11.26
C GLU A 39 6.13 -3.69 10.73
N PRO A 40 5.45 -4.81 10.44
CA PRO A 40 4.14 -4.80 9.80
C PRO A 40 3.08 -4.07 10.63
N THR A 41 3.10 -4.25 11.96
CA THR A 41 2.18 -3.59 12.89
C THR A 41 2.26 -2.07 12.78
N THR A 42 3.46 -1.50 12.63
CA THR A 42 3.65 -0.05 12.47
C THR A 42 2.88 0.49 11.26
N TYR A 43 2.86 -0.23 10.14
CA TYR A 43 2.09 0.18 8.96
C TYR A 43 0.58 0.07 9.18
N TYR A 44 0.10 -0.96 9.88
CA TYR A 44 -1.32 -1.05 10.22
C TYR A 44 -1.75 0.07 11.18
N VAL A 45 -0.92 0.46 12.16
CA VAL A 45 -1.19 1.60 13.04
C VAL A 45 -1.26 2.91 12.24
N ARG A 46 -0.31 3.14 11.33
CA ARG A 46 -0.33 4.33 10.43
C ARG A 46 -1.56 4.35 9.54
N TRP A 47 -1.90 3.21 8.95
CA TRP A 47 -3.11 3.07 8.13
C TRP A 47 -4.37 3.34 8.93
N ALA A 48 -4.51 2.75 10.11
CA ALA A 48 -5.64 2.94 11.00
C ALA A 48 -5.82 4.41 11.40
N LEU A 49 -4.70 5.09 11.73
CA LEU A 49 -4.70 6.51 12.04
C LEU A 49 -5.25 7.32 10.86
N MET A 50 -4.75 7.06 9.64
CA MET A 50 -5.24 7.72 8.44
C MET A 50 -6.70 7.37 8.13
N TYR A 51 -7.14 6.13 8.40
CA TYR A 51 -8.52 5.69 8.26
C TYR A 51 -9.46 6.50 9.16
N CYS A 52 -9.11 6.61 10.44
CA CYS A 52 -9.87 7.40 11.41
C CYS A 52 -9.93 8.90 11.04
N LEU A 53 -8.84 9.43 10.50
CA LEU A 53 -8.79 10.82 10.05
C LEU A 53 -9.59 11.06 8.74
N GLY A 54 -9.92 10.01 8.00
CA GLY A 54 -10.65 10.08 6.73
C GLY A 54 -9.73 10.31 5.51
N TYR A 55 -8.45 9.98 5.61
CA TYR A 55 -7.46 10.21 4.54
C TYR A 55 -7.20 9.00 3.63
N VAL A 56 -7.63 7.80 4.01
CA VAL A 56 -7.47 6.62 3.17
C VAL A 56 -8.64 6.49 2.20
N SER A 57 -8.35 6.08 0.97
CA SER A 57 -9.37 5.80 -0.05
C SER A 57 -9.52 4.29 -0.25
N ASN A 58 -10.72 3.83 -0.59
CA ASN A 58 -10.94 2.43 -1.02
C ASN A 58 -10.29 2.12 -2.38
N GLU A 59 -9.69 3.12 -3.04
CA GLU A 59 -9.05 2.99 -4.34
C GLU A 59 -7.56 2.74 -4.17
N ASN A 60 -7.05 1.72 -4.85
CA ASN A 60 -5.60 1.49 -4.92
C ASN A 60 -4.95 2.71 -5.57
N LYS A 61 -4.04 3.40 -4.87
CA LYS A 61 -3.26 4.46 -5.50
C LYS A 61 -2.34 3.84 -6.54
N MET A 62 -2.47 4.31 -7.77
CA MET A 62 -1.78 3.76 -8.92
C MET A 62 -0.45 4.45 -9.17
N TYR A 63 0.52 3.67 -9.62
CA TYR A 63 1.77 4.07 -10.21
C TYR A 63 1.61 4.02 -11.73
N GLN A 64 1.78 5.16 -12.37
CA GLN A 64 1.84 5.23 -13.83
C GLN A 64 3.27 4.94 -14.28
N MET A 65 3.41 4.08 -15.28
CA MET A 65 4.67 3.82 -15.98
C MET A 65 4.68 4.67 -17.26
N PRO A 66 5.15 5.93 -17.21
CA PRO A 66 4.92 6.90 -18.29
C PRO A 66 5.55 6.47 -19.62
N LYS A 67 6.63 5.67 -19.60
CA LYS A 67 7.28 5.15 -20.82
C LYS A 67 6.72 3.80 -21.25
N CYS A 68 5.94 3.12 -20.40
CA CYS A 68 5.29 1.84 -20.67
C CYS A 68 3.76 1.99 -20.75
N LYS A 69 3.26 2.73 -21.74
CA LYS A 69 1.82 2.98 -21.95
C LYS A 69 0.99 1.71 -22.21
N ALA A 70 1.63 0.61 -22.62
CA ALA A 70 0.97 -0.66 -22.91
C ALA A 70 0.62 -1.47 -21.66
N ARG A 71 1.19 -1.15 -20.48
CA ARG A 71 0.89 -1.86 -19.23
C ARG A 71 -0.16 -1.11 -18.41
N LYS A 72 -1.11 -1.90 -17.90
CA LYS A 72 -2.17 -1.47 -16.99
C LYS A 72 -1.55 -0.79 -15.77
N GLU A 73 -2.22 0.24 -15.25
CA GLU A 73 -1.87 0.90 -14.00
C GLU A 73 -1.52 -0.11 -12.89
N THR A 74 -0.32 0.01 -12.33
CA THR A 74 0.17 -0.87 -11.26
C THR A 74 -0.01 -0.20 -9.91
N LYS A 75 -0.30 -0.93 -8.83
CA LYS A 75 -0.43 -0.31 -7.50
C LYS A 75 0.90 0.34 -7.08
N ASN A 76 0.87 1.52 -6.47
CA ASN A 76 2.06 2.12 -5.86
C ASN A 76 2.43 1.32 -4.59
N PRO A 77 3.53 0.53 -4.58
CA PRO A 77 3.82 -0.37 -3.48
C PRO A 77 4.17 0.33 -2.17
N HIS A 78 4.54 1.62 -2.20
CA HIS A 78 4.85 2.42 -1.00
C HIS A 78 3.66 3.22 -0.48
N HIS A 79 2.51 3.22 -1.16
CA HIS A 79 1.33 3.87 -0.62
C HIS A 79 0.77 3.02 0.52
N ILE A 80 0.43 3.64 1.65
CA ILE A 80 0.03 2.93 2.87
C ILE A 80 -1.12 1.94 2.64
N ASP A 81 -2.14 2.32 1.85
CA ASP A 81 -3.28 1.47 1.50
C ASP A 81 -2.86 0.19 0.77
N ASN A 82 -1.78 0.26 -0.01
CA ASN A 82 -1.24 -0.89 -0.73
C ASN A 82 -0.28 -1.69 0.17
N MET A 83 0.51 -1.03 1.02
CA MET A 83 1.44 -1.69 1.94
C MET A 83 0.75 -2.62 2.92
N VAL A 84 -0.38 -2.20 3.50
CA VAL A 84 -1.13 -3.03 4.46
C VAL A 84 -1.80 -4.27 3.85
N GLN A 85 -1.78 -4.40 2.52
CA GLN A 85 -2.24 -5.59 1.80
C GLN A 85 -1.09 -6.55 1.45
N LEU A 86 0.17 -6.22 1.78
CA LEU A 86 1.35 -7.01 1.37
C LEU A 86 1.44 -8.37 2.07
N PHE A 87 0.85 -8.58 3.25
CA PHE A 87 0.67 -9.92 3.86
C PHE A 87 -0.60 -10.65 3.39
N GLY A 88 -1.29 -10.12 2.39
CA GLY A 88 -2.62 -10.54 2.03
C GLY A 88 -3.69 -9.69 2.73
N ASN A 89 -4.94 -10.01 2.44
CA ASN A 89 -6.07 -9.16 2.81
C ASN A 89 -6.71 -9.52 4.17
N GLN A 90 -6.32 -10.62 4.81
CA GLN A 90 -7.00 -11.08 6.02
C GLN A 90 -6.72 -10.19 7.23
N ALA A 91 -5.44 -9.95 7.56
CA ALA A 91 -5.04 -9.05 8.63
C ALA A 91 -5.65 -7.65 8.45
N PHE A 92 -5.60 -7.13 7.21
CA PHE A 92 -6.23 -5.87 6.85
C PHE A 92 -7.74 -5.83 7.14
N LYS A 93 -8.48 -6.86 6.69
CA LYS A 93 -9.93 -6.97 6.93
C LYS A 93 -10.26 -7.05 8.42
N GLU A 94 -9.52 -7.84 9.18
CA GLU A 94 -9.76 -8.01 10.63
C GLU A 94 -9.44 -6.73 11.40
N ILE A 95 -8.33 -6.04 11.08
CA ILE A 95 -7.99 -4.75 11.68
C ILE A 95 -9.04 -3.70 11.33
N LYS A 96 -9.44 -3.59 10.06
CA LYS A 96 -10.49 -2.67 9.65
C LYS A 96 -11.80 -2.92 10.40
N ALA A 97 -12.26 -4.18 10.45
CA ALA A 97 -13.47 -4.53 11.16
C ALA A 97 -13.38 -4.23 12.67
N TYR A 98 -12.22 -4.43 13.28
CA TYR A 98 -11.98 -4.07 14.67
C TYR A 98 -12.10 -2.56 14.89
N ILE A 99 -11.48 -1.75 14.03
CA ILE A 99 -11.56 -0.30 14.07
C ILE A 99 -13.02 0.16 13.90
N ASP A 100 -13.71 -0.33 12.87
CA ASP A 100 -15.10 0.02 12.58
C ASP A 100 -16.04 -0.30 13.76
N LYS A 101 -15.77 -1.38 14.50
CA LYS A 101 -16.57 -1.80 15.65
C LYS A 101 -16.28 -1.01 16.93
N ASN A 102 -15.02 -0.63 17.16
CA ASN A 102 -14.58 -0.09 18.45
C ASN A 102 -14.31 1.43 18.44
N LEU A 103 -14.20 2.05 17.27
CA LEU A 103 -14.15 3.49 17.14
C LEU A 103 -15.55 4.03 16.94
N GLU A 104 -16.22 4.35 18.04
CA GLU A 104 -17.38 5.22 17.99
C GLU A 104 -16.93 6.61 17.52
N TYR A 105 -17.27 6.93 16.27
CA TYR A 105 -17.00 8.20 15.60
C TYR A 105 -17.98 9.30 16.01
N GLU A 106 -19.03 8.95 16.75
CA GLU A 106 -20.15 9.83 17.09
C GLU A 106 -19.81 10.86 18.17
N THR A 107 -18.75 10.63 18.96
CA THR A 107 -18.31 11.52 20.05
C THR A 107 -16.83 11.90 19.89
N PHE A 108 -16.55 12.74 18.89
CA PHE A 108 -15.26 13.42 18.78
C PHE A 108 -15.18 14.63 19.73
N ASP A 109 -15.41 14.42 21.03
CA ASP A 109 -15.52 15.49 22.04
C ASP A 109 -14.25 16.36 22.13
N LYS A 110 -13.08 15.80 21.78
CA LYS A 110 -11.77 16.49 21.72
C LYS A 110 -11.35 16.90 20.30
N GLY A 111 -12.25 16.76 19.32
CA GLY A 111 -11.98 16.89 17.90
C GLY A 111 -11.37 15.63 17.27
N ARG A 112 -11.71 15.37 15.99
CA ARG A 112 -11.34 14.15 15.26
C ARG A 112 -9.85 13.82 15.34
N VAL A 113 -8.99 14.81 15.13
CA VAL A 113 -7.53 14.61 15.11
C VAL A 113 -7.05 14.04 16.46
N ASN A 114 -7.35 14.72 17.55
CA ASN A 114 -6.91 14.30 18.89
C ASN A 114 -7.49 12.94 19.26
N THR A 115 -8.78 12.70 18.99
CA THR A 115 -9.41 11.39 19.26
C THR A 115 -8.74 10.26 18.47
N CYS A 116 -8.41 10.47 17.20
CA CYS A 116 -7.72 9.44 16.40
C CYS A 116 -6.31 9.16 16.94
N PHE A 117 -5.55 10.19 17.33
CA PHE A 117 -4.25 10.01 17.96
C PHE A 117 -4.35 9.28 19.30
N GLU A 118 -5.27 9.67 20.18
CA GLU A 118 -5.49 9.03 21.48
C GLU A 118 -5.95 7.57 21.33
N LYS A 119 -6.96 7.31 20.50
CA LYS A 119 -7.55 5.96 20.37
C LYS A 119 -6.70 4.98 19.57
N ILE A 120 -5.85 5.47 18.65
CA ILE A 120 -5.07 4.61 17.74
C ILE A 120 -3.57 4.70 18.01
N TYR A 121 -2.99 5.90 17.92
CA TYR A 121 -1.54 6.06 17.90
C TYR A 121 -0.92 5.98 19.30
N TYR A 122 -1.59 6.49 20.33
CA TYR A 122 -1.10 6.45 21.71
C TYR A 122 -1.70 5.31 22.55
N ASN A 123 -2.64 4.55 22.00
CA ASN A 123 -3.29 3.46 22.70
C ASN A 123 -2.44 2.18 22.61
N ASN A 124 -1.84 1.73 23.71
CA ASN A 124 -1.04 0.51 23.70
C ASN A 124 -1.88 -0.76 23.50
N GLU A 125 -3.13 -0.77 23.98
CA GLU A 125 -4.03 -1.92 23.84
C GLU A 125 -4.40 -2.17 22.38
N ILE A 126 -4.68 -1.10 21.62
CA ILE A 126 -4.99 -1.25 20.19
C ILE A 126 -3.78 -1.73 19.39
N GLN A 127 -2.58 -1.27 19.76
CA GLN A 127 -1.34 -1.68 19.10
C GLN A 127 -1.03 -3.15 19.36
N GLU A 128 -1.17 -3.63 20.60
CA GLU A 128 -1.01 -5.05 20.92
C GLU A 128 -2.09 -5.90 20.25
N LYS A 129 -3.33 -5.39 20.13
CA LYS A 129 -4.37 -6.07 19.36
C LYS A 129 -4.01 -6.20 17.88
N PHE A 130 -3.50 -5.14 17.25
CA PHE A 130 -3.05 -5.19 15.86
C PHE A 130 -1.89 -6.16 15.69
N LYS A 131 -0.91 -6.13 16.60
CA LYS A 131 0.20 -7.08 16.61
C LYS A 131 -0.29 -8.53 16.68
N ALA A 132 -1.25 -8.84 17.55
CA ALA A 132 -1.83 -10.18 17.64
C ALA A 132 -2.51 -10.61 16.32
N ILE A 133 -3.26 -9.72 15.66
CA ILE A 133 -3.88 -9.99 14.36
C ILE A 133 -2.79 -10.22 13.29
N VAL A 134 -1.76 -9.37 13.26
CA VAL A 134 -0.65 -9.48 12.30
C VAL A 134 0.08 -10.81 12.46
N GLU A 135 0.44 -11.20 13.67
CA GLU A 135 1.13 -12.48 13.93
C GLU A 135 0.26 -13.68 13.56
N LYS A 136 -1.05 -13.62 13.83
CA LYS A 136 -2.02 -14.67 13.42
C LYS A 136 -1.99 -14.93 11.91
N HIS A 137 -1.91 -13.87 11.09
CA HIS A 137 -1.98 -13.97 9.63
C HIS A 137 -0.61 -13.95 8.93
N ARG A 138 0.50 -13.87 9.68
CA ARG A 138 1.87 -13.72 9.15
C ARG A 138 2.30 -14.85 8.21
N ASN A 139 1.75 -16.05 8.41
CA ASN A 139 2.13 -17.26 7.68
C ASN A 139 1.19 -17.61 6.51
N GLU A 140 0.15 -16.83 6.26
CA GLU A 140 -0.82 -17.11 5.17
C GLU A 140 -0.26 -16.85 3.77
N LYS A 141 0.97 -16.36 3.68
CA LYS A 141 1.71 -16.12 2.43
C LYS A 141 2.54 -17.33 1.97
N LYS A 142 2.47 -18.47 2.66
CA LYS A 142 3.15 -19.72 2.28
C LYS A 142 2.29 -20.59 1.39
#